data_AF-A0AAW0FKD8-F1
#
_entry.id   AF-A0AAW0FKD8-F1
#
_cell.length_a   1.000
_cell.length_b   1.000
_cell.length_c   1.000
_cell.angle_alpha   90.00
_cell.angle_beta   90.00
_cell.angle_gamma   90.00
#
_symmetry.space_group_name_H-M   'P 1'
#
loop_
_entity.id
_entity.type
_entity.pdbx_description
1 polymer ?
#
loop_
_entity_poly.entity_id
_entity_poly.type
_entity_poly.pdbx_seq_one_letter_code
_entity_poly.pdbx_strand_id
1 'polypeptide(L)'
;MLSVDLLSLAKAQSTPTWTHTPEEIMEIAKELAQKEVEMNDYVASLEDPTVENLLIPYTKHENESSFLENQIVFYQDVSADKAKRDASTKAEQLLQENGIEQSSRVDVFRVLKKLHNKVKDADESVIDKESKRLLDKVVTSLVRSGLDLPDEKRDEVKKLKVELSNLSVKFSKNLNEENGFVLFTLEELDGVPQDVIDGFEKTKDGEVEKLKMTFKYPDLFPVLKYAKNQETRKAAYTSNQNKVPENAEILEKMVKLRFELAKLLGYETYSEFILEDRLAKNQKTVLDFLDDLTSKLKPLGEKELISLKEFKNKDLKSRSLPTQDEIFAWDSNFYDNLLLEKEYQVDHQKISEYFPMNSTIDKMLGFYEHLFDIKFVKVENSDPSTVWHEDVIRFAVYQNIKYGELEFIGWILFDLHPREEKIEQLDMTSLWNDLREEIALFSNGGVTTKGYASFGHIAGGYQSGYYGYLFSQVYANDIYYNLFKEDPMNVENGIRYRDLVLKKGGSEEILDVLTDLLGRPPNSDAFLEELLSSSA
;
A
#
# COMPACT_ATOMS: atom_id res chain seq x y z
N MET A 1 6.95 -31.51 -27.00
CA MET A 1 8.11 -30.61 -27.21
C MET A 1 9.37 -31.30 -26.71
N LEU A 2 10.57 -30.79 -27.01
CA LEU A 2 11.77 -31.13 -26.23
C LEU A 2 11.57 -30.67 -24.79
N SER A 3 12.03 -31.43 -23.80
CA SER A 3 11.99 -31.03 -22.39
C SER A 3 13.04 -29.96 -22.14
N VAL A 4 12.64 -28.69 -22.22
CA VAL A 4 13.53 -27.56 -21.93
C VAL A 4 13.95 -27.60 -20.46
N ASP A 5 15.26 -27.62 -20.20
CA ASP A 5 15.79 -27.53 -18.85
C ASP A 5 15.74 -26.09 -18.34
N LEU A 6 14.55 -25.70 -17.88
CA LEU A 6 14.29 -24.39 -17.29
C LEU A 6 15.16 -24.09 -16.06
N LEU A 7 15.67 -25.12 -15.36
CA LEU A 7 16.54 -24.93 -14.20
C LEU A 7 17.97 -24.56 -14.62
N SER A 8 18.49 -25.19 -15.68
CA SER A 8 19.77 -24.77 -16.28
C SER A 8 19.66 -23.40 -16.96
N LEU A 9 18.52 -23.08 -17.61
CA LEU A 9 18.29 -21.72 -18.13
C LEU A 9 18.21 -20.67 -17.01
N ALA A 10 17.54 -20.98 -15.88
CA ALA A 10 17.45 -20.08 -14.72
C ALA A 10 18.82 -19.78 -14.11
N LYS A 11 19.69 -20.80 -14.00
CA LYS A 11 21.07 -20.66 -13.53
C LYS A 11 21.98 -19.84 -14.47
N ALA A 12 21.55 -19.57 -15.70
CA ALA A 12 22.27 -18.77 -16.68
C ALA A 12 21.83 -17.29 -16.71
N GLN A 13 20.76 -16.90 -16.02
CA GLN A 13 20.28 -15.52 -15.99
C GLN A 13 21.05 -14.68 -14.95
N SER A 14 21.35 -13.43 -15.29
CA SER A 14 21.85 -12.43 -14.34
C SER A 14 20.84 -12.19 -13.22
N THR A 15 21.30 -12.04 -11.98
CA THR A 15 20.47 -11.94 -10.77
C THR A 15 21.05 -10.90 -9.80
N PRO A 16 20.26 -10.20 -8.98
CA PRO A 16 20.77 -9.21 -8.03
C PRO A 16 21.73 -9.83 -6.99
N THR A 17 22.73 -9.05 -6.57
CA THR A 17 23.78 -9.46 -5.63
C THR A 17 23.72 -8.68 -4.31
N TRP A 18 23.61 -9.37 -3.18
CA TRP A 18 23.42 -8.78 -1.84
C TRP A 18 24.71 -8.77 -1.00
N THR A 19 25.85 -8.71 -1.70
CA THR A 19 27.21 -8.77 -1.12
C THR A 19 27.67 -7.45 -0.50
N HIS A 20 27.26 -6.30 -1.06
CA HIS A 20 27.80 -4.95 -0.77
C HIS A 20 28.05 -4.68 0.71
N THR A 21 29.24 -4.18 1.07
CA THR A 21 29.57 -3.73 2.43
C THR A 21 28.86 -2.41 2.77
N PRO A 22 28.79 -2.02 4.07
CA PRO A 22 28.29 -0.71 4.47
C PRO A 22 29.01 0.47 3.79
N GLU A 23 30.30 0.31 3.50
CA GLU A 23 31.12 1.28 2.78
C GLU A 23 30.74 1.35 1.29
N GLU A 24 30.67 0.20 0.60
CA GLU A 24 30.30 0.12 -0.82
C GLU A 24 28.90 0.70 -1.07
N ILE A 25 27.92 0.41 -0.19
CA ILE A 25 26.57 1.02 -0.22
C ILE A 25 26.67 2.55 -0.23
N MET A 26 27.50 3.13 0.65
CA MET A 26 27.69 4.57 0.75
C MET A 26 28.58 5.17 -0.35
N GLU A 27 29.38 4.40 -1.06
CA GLU A 27 30.16 4.85 -2.23
C GLU A 27 29.28 4.87 -3.47
N ILE A 28 28.53 3.80 -3.72
CA ILE A 28 27.55 3.70 -4.81
C ILE A 28 26.51 4.83 -4.73
N ALA A 29 25.99 5.13 -3.54
CA ALA A 29 25.04 6.23 -3.35
C ALA A 29 25.60 7.61 -3.80
N LYS A 30 26.89 7.86 -3.54
CA LYS A 30 27.56 9.10 -3.97
C LYS A 30 27.81 9.12 -5.47
N GLU A 31 28.17 7.98 -6.07
CA GLU A 31 28.34 7.89 -7.52
C GLU A 31 27.01 8.10 -8.27
N LEU A 32 25.91 7.52 -7.78
CA LEU A 32 24.58 7.71 -8.35
C LEU A 32 24.15 9.17 -8.25
N ALA A 33 24.30 9.79 -7.06
CA ALA A 33 24.02 11.21 -6.88
C ALA A 33 24.86 12.11 -7.81
N GLN A 34 26.16 11.83 -7.96
CA GLN A 34 27.06 12.56 -8.86
C GLN A 34 26.68 12.39 -10.34
N LYS A 35 26.29 11.19 -10.78
CA LYS A 35 25.81 10.93 -12.15
C LYS A 35 24.51 11.70 -12.43
N GLU A 36 23.60 11.77 -11.45
CA GLU A 36 22.38 12.57 -11.54
C GLU A 36 22.69 14.07 -11.67
N VAL A 37 23.66 14.60 -10.94
CA VAL A 37 24.14 15.99 -11.13
C VAL A 37 24.69 16.19 -12.55
N GLU A 38 25.57 15.30 -13.02
CA GLU A 38 26.19 15.38 -14.35
C GLU A 38 25.16 15.28 -15.50
N MET A 39 24.16 14.41 -15.37
CA MET A 39 23.07 14.28 -16.33
C MET A 39 22.21 15.55 -16.38
N ASN A 40 21.90 16.15 -15.22
CA ASN A 40 21.12 17.38 -15.15
C ASN A 40 21.91 18.60 -15.67
N ASP A 41 23.20 18.70 -15.38
CA ASP A 41 24.07 19.74 -15.96
C ASP A 41 24.19 19.59 -17.49
N TYR A 42 24.24 18.36 -18.00
CA TYR A 42 24.14 18.10 -19.43
C TYR A 42 22.79 18.59 -20.01
N VAL A 43 21.64 18.23 -19.41
CA VAL A 43 20.32 18.71 -19.87
C VAL A 43 20.26 20.25 -19.86
N ALA A 44 20.71 20.89 -18.80
CA ALA A 44 20.73 22.35 -18.66
C ALA A 44 21.58 23.06 -19.74
N SER A 45 22.56 22.37 -20.33
CA SER A 45 23.42 22.89 -21.40
C SER A 45 22.80 22.88 -22.81
N LEU A 46 21.68 22.18 -23.02
CA LEU A 46 21.13 21.95 -24.36
C LEU A 46 20.36 23.18 -24.91
N GLU A 47 21.01 23.98 -25.75
CA GLU A 47 20.39 25.14 -26.40
C GLU A 47 19.20 24.76 -27.32
N ASP A 48 19.26 23.64 -28.05
CA ASP A 48 18.10 23.09 -28.79
C ASP A 48 17.89 21.60 -28.49
N PRO A 49 16.93 21.25 -27.62
CA PRO A 49 16.66 19.87 -27.27
C PRO A 49 15.84 19.15 -28.35
N THR A 50 16.08 17.85 -28.48
CA THR A 50 15.36 16.89 -29.33
C THR A 50 15.12 15.60 -28.54
N VAL A 51 14.39 14.64 -29.13
CA VAL A 51 14.19 13.32 -28.50
C VAL A 51 15.53 12.58 -28.37
N GLU A 52 16.39 12.71 -29.38
CA GLU A 52 17.67 12.00 -29.50
C GLU A 52 18.77 12.59 -28.60
N ASN A 53 18.80 13.91 -28.40
CA ASN A 53 19.85 14.55 -27.59
C ASN A 53 19.46 14.77 -26.12
N LEU A 54 18.18 14.70 -25.76
CA LEU A 54 17.70 14.88 -24.39
C LEU A 54 17.00 13.64 -23.87
N LEU A 55 15.85 13.27 -24.45
CA LEU A 55 14.94 12.29 -23.85
C LEU A 55 15.56 10.88 -23.80
N ILE A 56 16.15 10.42 -24.90
CA ILE A 56 16.81 9.10 -24.95
C ILE A 56 17.99 9.01 -23.96
N PRO A 57 18.94 9.97 -23.90
CA PRO A 57 19.96 9.99 -22.85
C PRO A 57 19.41 10.03 -21.42
N TYR A 58 18.37 10.83 -21.16
CA TYR A 58 17.77 10.99 -19.83
C TYR A 58 17.14 9.68 -19.33
N THR A 59 16.25 9.07 -20.12
CA THR A 59 15.61 7.79 -19.79
C THR A 59 16.63 6.64 -19.73
N LYS A 60 17.72 6.69 -20.51
CA LYS A 60 18.81 5.72 -20.40
C LYS A 60 19.55 5.84 -19.07
N HIS A 61 19.90 7.05 -18.65
CA HIS A 61 20.55 7.30 -17.36
C HIS A 61 19.66 6.88 -16.17
N GLU A 62 18.37 7.19 -16.23
CA GLU A 62 17.35 6.74 -15.26
C GLU A 62 17.33 5.20 -15.15
N ASN A 63 17.21 4.50 -16.28
CA ASN A 63 17.21 3.04 -16.34
C ASN A 63 18.53 2.40 -15.89
N GLU A 64 19.69 3.00 -16.22
CA GLU A 64 21.00 2.51 -15.80
C GLU A 64 21.27 2.73 -14.30
N SER A 65 20.66 3.76 -13.69
CA SER A 65 20.80 4.09 -12.26
C SER A 65 19.82 3.32 -11.37
N SER A 66 18.56 3.20 -11.80
CA SER A 66 17.43 2.71 -10.98
C SER A 66 17.64 1.32 -10.38
N PHE A 67 18.21 0.38 -11.13
CA PHE A 67 18.45 -0.98 -10.63
C PHE A 67 19.38 -0.98 -9.41
N LEU A 68 20.49 -0.25 -9.51
CA LEU A 68 21.52 -0.24 -8.48
C LEU A 68 21.10 0.61 -7.28
N GLU A 69 20.38 1.72 -7.51
CA GLU A 69 19.73 2.53 -6.47
C GLU A 69 18.80 1.66 -5.61
N ASN A 70 17.79 1.04 -6.21
CA ASN A 70 16.84 0.17 -5.51
C ASN A 70 17.57 -0.94 -4.74
N GLN A 71 18.61 -1.55 -5.33
CA GLN A 71 19.41 -2.59 -4.70
C GLN A 71 20.19 -2.11 -3.46
N ILE A 72 20.69 -0.87 -3.42
CA ILE A 72 21.42 -0.37 -2.25
C ILE A 72 20.54 0.24 -1.16
N VAL A 73 19.34 0.75 -1.48
CA VAL A 73 18.40 1.30 -0.48
C VAL A 73 17.52 0.24 0.16
N PHE A 74 17.27 -0.90 -0.50
CA PHE A 74 16.44 -1.99 0.02
C PHE A 74 17.09 -2.78 1.16
N TYR A 75 18.42 -2.70 1.34
CA TYR A 75 19.10 -3.41 2.43
C TYR A 75 18.56 -3.03 3.82
N GLN A 76 17.99 -1.84 4.02
CA GLN A 76 17.44 -1.42 5.32
C GLN A 76 16.25 -2.26 5.76
N ASP A 77 15.40 -2.70 4.82
CA ASP A 77 14.22 -3.49 5.12
C ASP A 77 14.58 -4.97 5.38
N VAL A 78 15.61 -5.46 4.69
CA VAL A 78 15.81 -6.91 4.54
C VAL A 78 17.14 -7.49 5.04
N SER A 79 18.19 -6.67 5.24
CA SER A 79 19.50 -7.16 5.70
C SER A 79 19.44 -7.62 7.16
N ALA A 80 19.98 -8.80 7.46
CA ALA A 80 20.23 -9.23 8.84
C ALA A 80 21.32 -8.36 9.54
N ASP A 81 22.33 -7.91 8.79
CA ASP A 81 23.39 -7.03 9.30
C ASP A 81 22.89 -5.59 9.51
N LYS A 82 22.96 -5.12 10.76
CA LYS A 82 22.59 -3.76 11.15
C LYS A 82 23.51 -2.70 10.53
N ALA A 83 24.80 -2.99 10.32
CA ALA A 83 25.71 -2.02 9.71
C ALA A 83 25.31 -1.73 8.25
N LYS A 84 24.88 -2.77 7.51
CA LYS A 84 24.29 -2.59 6.16
C LYS A 84 22.97 -1.83 6.22
N ARG A 85 22.06 -2.12 7.16
CA ARG A 85 20.82 -1.33 7.34
C ARG A 85 21.12 0.16 7.60
N ASP A 86 22.01 0.43 8.56
CA ASP A 86 22.43 1.77 8.95
C ASP A 86 23.15 2.54 7.82
N ALA A 87 23.76 1.84 6.86
CA ALA A 87 24.31 2.44 5.65
C ALA A 87 23.23 2.67 4.57
N SER A 88 22.36 1.68 4.36
CA SER A 88 21.23 1.72 3.42
C SER A 88 20.31 2.92 3.65
N THR A 89 19.89 3.17 4.90
CA THR A 89 19.06 4.34 5.25
C THR A 89 19.79 5.66 5.02
N LYS A 90 21.12 5.70 5.18
CA LYS A 90 21.92 6.91 4.90
C LYS A 90 22.16 7.12 3.40
N ALA A 91 22.28 6.03 2.64
CA ALA A 91 22.33 6.06 1.19
C ALA A 91 21.01 6.58 0.62
N GLU A 92 19.88 6.07 1.09
CA GLU A 92 18.55 6.58 0.71
C GLU A 92 18.40 8.06 1.10
N GLN A 93 18.76 8.47 2.32
CA GLN A 93 18.71 9.88 2.72
C GLN A 93 19.53 10.78 1.78
N LEU A 94 20.76 10.37 1.43
CA LEU A 94 21.64 11.11 0.51
C LEU A 94 21.02 11.22 -0.89
N LEU A 95 20.44 10.13 -1.40
CA LEU A 95 19.81 10.08 -2.72
C LEU A 95 18.52 10.92 -2.75
N GLN A 96 17.69 10.86 -1.70
CA GLN A 96 16.50 11.71 -1.56
C GLN A 96 16.89 13.19 -1.46
N GLU A 97 17.92 13.56 -0.68
CA GLU A 97 18.41 14.93 -0.58
C GLU A 97 18.91 15.46 -1.93
N ASN A 98 19.72 14.67 -2.67
CA ASN A 98 20.17 15.01 -4.02
C ASN A 98 19.00 15.09 -5.02
N GLY A 99 18.07 14.14 -4.99
CA GLY A 99 16.90 14.12 -5.86
C GLY A 99 15.98 15.33 -5.64
N ILE A 100 15.85 15.81 -4.40
CA ILE A 100 15.15 17.07 -4.08
C ILE A 100 15.90 18.28 -4.65
N GLU A 101 17.23 18.28 -4.66
CA GLU A 101 18.02 19.35 -5.28
C GLU A 101 17.91 19.33 -6.82
N GLN A 102 18.10 18.18 -7.47
CA GLN A 102 18.05 18.10 -8.93
C GLN A 102 16.61 18.29 -9.47
N SER A 103 15.58 17.76 -8.81
CA SER A 103 14.18 18.09 -9.13
C SER A 103 13.77 19.54 -8.79
N SER A 104 14.66 20.33 -8.17
CA SER A 104 14.51 21.80 -8.03
C SER A 104 15.13 22.60 -9.19
N ARG A 105 15.81 21.96 -10.17
CA ARG A 105 16.57 22.63 -11.25
C ARG A 105 15.67 23.30 -12.29
N VAL A 106 15.47 24.61 -12.12
CA VAL A 106 14.64 25.45 -13.01
C VAL A 106 15.22 25.56 -14.44
N ASP A 107 16.54 25.48 -14.57
CA ASP A 107 17.27 25.41 -15.84
C ASP A 107 16.97 24.10 -16.59
N VAL A 108 17.13 22.95 -15.95
CA VAL A 108 16.75 21.63 -16.48
C VAL A 108 15.29 21.62 -16.93
N PHE A 109 14.38 22.09 -16.04
CA PHE A 109 12.96 22.19 -16.33
C PHE A 109 12.64 23.04 -17.56
N ARG A 110 13.33 24.17 -17.76
CA ARG A 110 13.15 25.02 -18.95
C ARG A 110 13.51 24.27 -20.24
N VAL A 111 14.53 23.43 -20.23
CA VAL A 111 14.93 22.63 -21.39
C VAL A 111 13.95 21.48 -21.64
N LEU A 112 13.55 20.73 -20.61
CA LEU A 112 12.49 19.70 -20.70
C LEU A 112 11.18 20.29 -21.23
N LYS A 113 10.72 21.42 -20.68
CA LYS A 113 9.52 22.14 -21.12
C LYS A 113 9.67 22.71 -22.54
N LYS A 114 10.88 23.08 -22.97
CA LYS A 114 11.16 23.47 -24.37
C LYS A 114 10.99 22.28 -25.32
N LEU A 115 11.47 21.08 -24.96
CA LEU A 115 11.25 19.87 -25.76
C LEU A 115 9.76 19.51 -25.83
N HIS A 116 9.08 19.45 -24.69
CA HIS A 116 7.64 19.20 -24.60
C HIS A 116 6.84 20.14 -25.51
N ASN A 117 7.09 21.45 -25.43
CA ASN A 117 6.42 22.43 -26.29
C ASN A 117 6.77 22.30 -27.79
N LYS A 118 7.92 21.70 -28.14
CA LYS A 118 8.38 21.44 -29.51
C LYS A 118 7.74 20.18 -30.11
N VAL A 119 7.34 19.20 -29.29
CA VAL A 119 6.76 17.91 -29.74
C VAL A 119 5.29 17.69 -29.36
N LYS A 120 4.69 18.59 -28.57
CA LYS A 120 3.30 18.46 -28.08
C LYS A 120 2.29 18.12 -29.18
N ASP A 121 2.33 18.84 -30.30
CA ASP A 121 1.41 18.67 -31.42
C ASP A 121 2.02 17.82 -32.56
N ALA A 122 3.16 17.16 -32.32
CA ALA A 122 3.82 16.28 -33.28
C ALA A 122 3.25 14.85 -33.29
N ASP A 123 3.43 14.16 -34.43
CA ASP A 123 2.98 12.79 -34.68
C ASP A 123 4.05 11.72 -34.37
N GLU A 124 3.65 10.45 -34.51
CA GLU A 124 4.43 9.25 -34.17
C GLU A 124 5.71 9.07 -35.02
N SER A 125 5.94 9.87 -36.06
CA SER A 125 7.22 9.90 -36.79
C SER A 125 8.29 10.79 -36.14
N VAL A 126 7.92 11.60 -35.15
CA VAL A 126 8.81 12.52 -34.41
C VAL A 126 9.01 12.06 -32.97
N ILE A 127 7.96 11.55 -32.32
CA ILE A 127 8.00 10.98 -30.97
C ILE A 127 6.91 9.92 -30.84
N ASP A 128 7.27 8.72 -30.38
CA ASP A 128 6.28 7.66 -30.14
C ASP A 128 5.39 7.98 -28.92
N LYS A 129 4.31 7.22 -28.76
CA LYS A 129 3.30 7.47 -27.71
C LYS A 129 3.84 7.35 -26.30
N GLU A 130 4.77 6.43 -26.05
CA GLU A 130 5.30 6.15 -24.71
C GLU A 130 6.35 7.18 -24.33
N SER A 131 7.29 7.51 -25.23
CA SER A 131 8.21 8.64 -25.08
C SER A 131 7.47 9.96 -24.86
N LYS A 132 6.38 10.19 -25.61
CA LYS A 132 5.55 11.39 -25.45
C LYS A 132 4.86 11.42 -24.09
N ARG A 133 4.24 10.32 -23.67
CA ARG A 133 3.62 10.18 -22.34
C ARG A 133 4.64 10.37 -21.21
N LEU A 134 5.85 9.84 -21.34
CA LEU A 134 6.92 10.01 -20.37
C LEU A 134 7.31 11.50 -20.24
N LEU A 135 7.54 12.17 -21.37
CA LEU A 135 7.87 13.60 -21.38
C LEU A 135 6.73 14.47 -20.81
N ASP A 136 5.47 14.16 -21.17
CA ASP A 136 4.29 14.82 -20.64
C ASP A 136 4.18 14.62 -19.11
N LYS A 137 4.41 13.39 -18.61
CA LYS A 137 4.43 13.06 -17.19
C LYS A 137 5.56 13.76 -16.43
N VAL A 138 6.79 13.75 -16.95
CA VAL A 138 7.95 14.42 -16.34
C VAL A 138 7.73 15.92 -16.26
N VAL A 139 7.33 16.58 -17.36
CA VAL A 139 7.08 18.03 -17.37
C VAL A 139 5.88 18.39 -16.49
N THR A 140 4.81 17.60 -16.50
CA THR A 140 3.65 17.80 -15.61
C THR A 140 4.03 17.66 -14.14
N SER A 141 4.87 16.67 -13.79
CA SER A 141 5.42 16.50 -12.44
C SER A 141 6.25 17.71 -12.01
N LEU A 142 7.12 18.25 -12.86
CA LEU A 142 7.93 19.43 -12.57
C LEU A 142 7.11 20.74 -12.49
N VAL A 143 6.04 20.89 -13.29
CA VAL A 143 5.08 22.00 -13.13
C VAL A 143 4.37 21.88 -11.78
N ARG A 144 3.83 20.69 -11.46
CA ARG A 144 3.18 20.35 -10.17
C ARG A 144 4.14 20.44 -8.99
N SER A 145 5.44 20.34 -9.23
CA SER A 145 6.46 20.54 -8.20
C SER A 145 6.69 22.02 -7.86
N GLY A 146 6.24 22.94 -8.72
CA GLY A 146 6.29 24.39 -8.55
C GLY A 146 7.29 25.11 -9.47
N LEU A 147 8.03 24.43 -10.35
CA LEU A 147 9.12 25.06 -11.10
C LEU A 147 8.69 26.12 -12.13
N ASP A 148 7.42 26.12 -12.52
CA ASP A 148 6.85 27.12 -13.43
C ASP A 148 6.41 28.41 -12.71
N LEU A 149 6.51 28.47 -11.38
CA LEU A 149 6.18 29.65 -10.58
C LEU A 149 7.33 30.67 -10.54
N PRO A 150 7.03 31.96 -10.30
CA PRO A 150 8.03 32.98 -9.97
C PRO A 150 8.87 32.60 -8.76
N ASP A 151 10.13 33.06 -8.74
CA ASP A 151 11.19 32.68 -7.80
C ASP A 151 10.76 32.73 -6.33
N GLU A 152 10.15 33.84 -5.91
CA GLU A 152 9.61 34.06 -4.56
C GLU A 152 8.65 32.93 -4.12
N LYS A 153 7.78 32.47 -5.03
CA LYS A 153 6.82 31.38 -4.77
C LYS A 153 7.48 30.00 -4.77
N ARG A 154 8.58 29.81 -5.49
CA ARG A 154 9.30 28.52 -5.50
C ARG A 154 9.99 28.27 -4.16
N ASP A 155 10.55 29.31 -3.55
CA ASP A 155 11.13 29.23 -2.21
C ASP A 155 10.07 28.94 -1.14
N GLU A 156 8.89 29.55 -1.25
CA GLU A 156 7.72 29.21 -0.42
C GLU A 156 7.28 27.74 -0.60
N VAL A 157 7.13 27.25 -1.85
CA VAL A 157 6.81 25.83 -2.14
C VAL A 157 7.87 24.89 -1.55
N LYS A 158 9.16 25.20 -1.72
CA LYS A 158 10.27 24.39 -1.20
C LYS A 158 10.24 24.33 0.33
N LYS A 159 10.02 25.46 1.01
CA LYS A 159 9.86 25.51 2.47
C LYS A 159 8.68 24.66 2.95
N LEU A 160 7.50 24.81 2.35
CA LEU A 160 6.30 24.04 2.71
C LEU A 160 6.52 22.53 2.53
N LYS A 161 7.18 22.11 1.44
CA LYS A 161 7.52 20.71 1.19
C LYS A 161 8.51 20.14 2.21
N VAL A 162 9.55 20.89 2.57
CA VAL A 162 10.53 20.46 3.58
C VAL A 162 9.87 20.34 4.96
N GLU A 163 8.99 21.27 5.33
CA GLU A 163 8.23 21.18 6.58
C GLU A 163 7.28 19.96 6.57
N LEU A 164 6.53 19.75 5.48
CA LEU A 164 5.68 18.57 5.31
C LEU A 164 6.45 17.24 5.36
N SER A 165 7.66 17.16 4.79
CA SER A 165 8.50 15.96 4.85
C SER A 165 8.96 15.67 6.30
N ASN A 166 9.55 16.66 6.96
CA ASN A 166 9.97 16.54 8.37
C ASN A 166 8.81 16.16 9.30
N LEU A 167 7.63 16.73 9.05
CA LEU A 167 6.40 16.39 9.76
C LEU A 167 6.00 14.92 9.51
N SER A 168 5.98 14.44 8.27
CA SER A 168 5.71 13.02 7.93
C SER A 168 6.71 12.05 8.58
N VAL A 169 8.01 12.38 8.58
CA VAL A 169 9.05 11.55 9.22
C VAL A 169 8.84 11.46 10.73
N LYS A 170 8.64 12.59 11.43
CA LYS A 170 8.37 12.60 12.88
C LYS A 170 7.09 11.83 13.23
N PHE A 171 6.02 12.10 12.48
CA PHE A 171 4.72 11.45 12.56
C PHE A 171 4.84 9.92 12.41
N SER A 172 5.74 9.45 11.54
CA SER A 172 5.98 8.02 11.32
C SER A 172 6.78 7.38 12.46
N LYS A 173 7.88 8.03 12.85
CA LYS A 173 8.76 7.60 13.94
C LYS A 173 8.00 7.33 15.25
N ASN A 174 6.99 8.15 15.57
CA ASN A 174 6.23 8.04 16.82
C ASN A 174 5.49 6.70 17.01
N LEU A 175 5.39 5.83 15.98
CA LEU A 175 4.70 4.53 16.09
C LEU A 175 5.55 3.31 15.81
N ASN A 176 6.56 3.46 14.98
CA ASN A 176 7.73 2.61 15.01
C ASN A 176 8.23 2.46 16.47
N GLU A 177 8.33 3.58 17.20
CA GLU A 177 8.68 3.62 18.63
C GLU A 177 7.49 3.35 19.60
N GLU A 178 6.28 3.03 19.13
CA GLU A 178 5.12 2.76 20.00
C GLU A 178 5.20 1.37 20.64
N ASN A 179 5.23 1.38 21.97
CA ASN A 179 5.41 0.22 22.85
C ASN A 179 4.38 0.18 23.99
N GLY A 180 3.21 0.78 23.77
CA GLY A 180 2.12 0.88 24.71
C GLY A 180 1.39 -0.45 24.93
N PHE A 181 0.68 -0.54 26.05
CA PHE A 181 0.03 -1.75 26.50
C PHE A 181 -1.14 -1.50 27.44
N VAL A 182 -1.94 -2.53 27.69
CA VAL A 182 -2.95 -2.60 28.77
C VAL A 182 -2.67 -3.81 29.66
N LEU A 183 -2.95 -3.66 30.96
CA LEU A 183 -2.71 -4.70 31.98
C LEU A 183 -4.01 -5.38 32.40
N PHE A 184 -4.16 -6.66 32.03
CA PHE A 184 -5.32 -7.49 32.37
C PHE A 184 -4.95 -8.62 33.34
N THR A 185 -5.87 -9.03 34.22
CA THR A 185 -5.76 -10.30 34.95
C THR A 185 -6.11 -11.46 34.02
N LEU A 186 -5.80 -12.69 34.44
CA LEU A 186 -6.25 -13.88 33.73
C LEU A 186 -7.79 -14.01 33.68
N GLU A 187 -8.50 -13.48 34.68
CA GLU A 187 -9.96 -13.43 34.74
C GLU A 187 -10.55 -12.39 33.77
N GLU A 188 -9.90 -11.23 33.61
CA GLU A 188 -10.28 -10.21 32.62
C GLU A 188 -10.10 -10.71 31.18
N LEU A 189 -9.24 -11.70 30.95
CA LEU A 189 -8.97 -12.32 29.65
C LEU A 189 -9.81 -13.58 29.34
N ASP A 190 -10.88 -13.87 30.11
CA ASP A 190 -11.71 -15.05 29.87
C ASP A 190 -12.18 -15.18 28.40
N GLY A 191 -11.87 -16.32 27.79
CA GLY A 191 -12.15 -16.64 26.38
C GLY A 191 -10.97 -16.49 25.42
N VAL A 192 -9.94 -15.70 25.75
CA VAL A 192 -8.76 -15.55 24.90
C VAL A 192 -7.98 -16.87 24.82
N PRO A 193 -7.47 -17.29 23.64
CA PRO A 193 -6.71 -18.54 23.51
C PRO A 193 -5.46 -18.59 24.40
N GLN A 194 -5.18 -19.77 24.98
CA GLN A 194 -4.10 -19.94 25.95
C GLN A 194 -2.71 -19.70 25.34
N ASP A 195 -2.51 -20.05 24.07
CA ASP A 195 -1.30 -19.79 23.30
C ASP A 195 -1.00 -18.29 23.13
N VAL A 196 -2.03 -17.45 23.07
CA VAL A 196 -1.87 -15.98 23.08
C VAL A 196 -1.56 -15.49 24.50
N ILE A 197 -2.28 -16.01 25.51
CA ILE A 197 -2.05 -15.66 26.93
C ILE A 197 -0.62 -16.02 27.39
N ASP A 198 -0.09 -17.15 26.95
CA ASP A 198 1.27 -17.62 27.27
C ASP A 198 2.37 -16.77 26.60
N GLY A 199 2.02 -16.00 25.56
CA GLY A 199 2.90 -15.02 24.92
C GLY A 199 2.98 -13.67 25.64
N PHE A 200 2.04 -13.34 26.53
CA PHE A 200 1.99 -12.03 27.20
C PHE A 200 3.03 -11.92 28.33
N GLU A 201 3.73 -10.78 28.36
CA GLU A 201 4.68 -10.46 29.44
C GLU A 201 3.94 -10.35 30.79
N LYS A 202 4.41 -11.12 31.78
CA LYS A 202 3.87 -11.11 33.15
C LYS A 202 4.51 -10.00 33.97
N THR A 203 3.68 -9.17 34.60
CA THR A 203 4.08 -8.08 35.49
C THR A 203 3.21 -8.05 36.75
N LYS A 204 3.43 -7.08 37.63
CA LYS A 204 2.63 -6.86 38.85
C LYS A 204 2.12 -5.44 38.95
N ASP A 205 0.84 -5.32 39.29
CA ASP A 205 0.24 -4.08 39.75
C ASP A 205 -0.07 -4.22 41.25
N GLY A 206 0.78 -3.61 42.08
CA GLY A 206 0.82 -3.87 43.52
C GLY A 206 1.11 -5.35 43.83
N GLU A 207 0.13 -6.03 44.45
CA GLU A 207 0.21 -7.47 44.77
C GLU A 207 -0.41 -8.37 43.68
N VAL A 208 -1.11 -7.80 42.69
CA VAL A 208 -1.85 -8.55 41.66
C VAL A 208 -0.96 -8.86 40.47
N GLU A 209 -0.92 -10.13 40.04
CA GLU A 209 -0.29 -10.51 38.77
C GLU A 209 -1.16 -10.04 37.58
N LYS A 210 -0.53 -9.34 36.64
CA LYS A 210 -1.14 -8.78 35.44
C LYS A 210 -0.36 -9.23 34.20
N LEU A 211 -1.08 -9.44 33.11
CA LEU A 211 -0.58 -9.79 31.79
C LEU A 211 -0.61 -8.54 30.90
N LYS A 212 0.47 -8.30 30.18
CA LYS A 212 0.69 -7.12 29.35
C LYS A 212 0.33 -7.42 27.90
N MET A 213 -0.86 -6.98 27.47
CA MET A 213 -1.30 -6.99 26.08
C MET A 213 -0.78 -5.71 25.40
N THR A 214 0.04 -5.82 24.37
CA THR A 214 0.50 -4.67 23.56
C THR A 214 -0.53 -4.25 22.51
N PHE A 215 -0.29 -3.12 21.83
CA PHE A 215 -1.09 -2.71 20.66
C PHE A 215 -0.58 -3.25 19.32
N LYS A 216 0.32 -4.26 19.34
CA LYS A 216 0.69 -5.01 18.15
C LYS A 216 -0.45 -5.99 17.78
N TYR A 217 -0.60 -6.30 16.49
CA TYR A 217 -1.76 -7.05 15.98
C TYR A 217 -1.92 -8.48 16.55
N PRO A 218 -0.84 -9.26 16.83
CA PRO A 218 -0.95 -10.59 17.44
C PRO A 218 -1.59 -10.59 18.84
N ASP A 219 -1.39 -9.53 19.64
CA ASP A 219 -1.97 -9.40 20.98
C ASP A 219 -3.40 -8.86 20.91
N LEU A 220 -3.57 -7.76 20.16
CA LEU A 220 -4.78 -6.96 20.16
C LEU A 220 -5.98 -7.70 19.55
N PHE A 221 -5.80 -8.32 18.37
CA PHE A 221 -6.94 -8.90 17.65
C PHE A 221 -7.54 -10.14 18.34
N PRO A 222 -6.77 -11.08 18.92
CA PRO A 222 -7.34 -12.15 19.72
C PRO A 222 -8.09 -11.65 20.96
N VAL A 223 -7.60 -10.61 21.64
CA VAL A 223 -8.35 -10.01 22.77
C VAL A 223 -9.68 -9.41 22.28
N LEU A 224 -9.68 -8.69 21.16
CA LEU A 224 -10.91 -8.12 20.58
C LEU A 224 -11.88 -9.18 20.01
N LYS A 225 -11.39 -10.33 19.54
CA LYS A 225 -12.21 -11.42 19.00
C LYS A 225 -12.77 -12.37 20.06
N TYR A 226 -12.00 -12.67 21.11
CA TYR A 226 -12.29 -13.80 21.99
C TYR A 226 -12.55 -13.43 23.46
N ALA A 227 -12.13 -12.25 23.95
CA ALA A 227 -12.39 -11.87 25.34
C ALA A 227 -13.90 -11.68 25.57
N LYS A 228 -14.51 -12.54 26.41
CA LYS A 228 -15.96 -12.55 26.68
C LYS A 228 -16.41 -11.31 27.45
N ASN A 229 -15.52 -10.72 28.25
CA ASN A 229 -15.75 -9.48 29.00
C ASN A 229 -15.71 -8.26 28.06
N GLN A 230 -16.84 -7.54 28.00
CA GLN A 230 -17.00 -6.34 27.17
C GLN A 230 -16.06 -5.19 27.59
N GLU A 231 -15.81 -5.01 28.89
CA GLU A 231 -14.95 -3.92 29.37
C GLU A 231 -13.46 -4.21 29.06
N THR A 232 -13.04 -5.49 28.99
CA THR A 232 -11.71 -5.88 28.48
C THR A 232 -11.54 -5.47 27.02
N ARG A 233 -12.51 -5.82 26.15
CA ARG A 233 -12.46 -5.44 24.72
C ARG A 233 -12.47 -3.93 24.55
N LYS A 234 -13.32 -3.22 25.30
CA LYS A 234 -13.41 -1.76 25.33
C LYS A 234 -12.12 -1.08 25.76
N ALA A 235 -11.45 -1.60 26.80
CA ALA A 235 -10.15 -1.10 27.25
C ALA A 235 -9.07 -1.32 26.18
N ALA A 236 -8.97 -2.54 25.64
CA ALA A 236 -8.03 -2.86 24.57
C ALA A 236 -8.24 -1.99 23.31
N TYR A 237 -9.50 -1.87 22.87
CA TYR A 237 -9.90 -1.04 21.73
C TYR A 237 -9.60 0.45 21.97
N THR A 238 -10.11 1.02 23.07
CA THR A 238 -10.00 2.46 23.35
C THR A 238 -8.54 2.87 23.58
N SER A 239 -7.72 2.03 24.23
CA SER A 239 -6.31 2.32 24.40
C SER A 239 -5.54 2.20 23.07
N ASN A 240 -5.79 1.19 22.24
CA ASN A 240 -5.22 1.13 20.89
C ASN A 240 -5.62 2.33 20.01
N GLN A 241 -6.88 2.77 20.09
CA GLN A 241 -7.36 3.97 19.37
C GLN A 241 -6.79 5.30 19.94
N ASN A 242 -6.06 5.28 21.06
CA ASN A 242 -5.44 6.47 21.65
C ASN A 242 -3.94 6.25 21.93
N LYS A 243 -3.31 5.25 21.31
CA LYS A 243 -1.98 4.74 21.70
C LYS A 243 -0.83 5.72 21.51
N VAL A 244 -1.01 6.67 20.59
CA VAL A 244 -0.16 7.84 20.41
C VAL A 244 -1.07 9.07 20.41
N PRO A 245 -1.16 9.83 21.53
CA PRO A 245 -1.99 11.04 21.64
C PRO A 245 -1.19 12.34 21.81
N GLU A 246 0.10 12.27 22.12
CA GLU A 246 1.10 13.30 21.76
C GLU A 246 1.12 13.51 20.24
N ASN A 247 0.68 12.45 19.56
CA ASN A 247 0.15 12.46 18.24
C ASN A 247 -1.16 13.28 18.08
N ALA A 248 -1.12 14.56 18.47
CA ALA A 248 -2.17 15.56 18.25
C ALA A 248 -1.72 16.79 17.43
N GLU A 249 -0.43 17.14 17.33
CA GLU A 249 -0.03 18.38 16.62
C GLU A 249 -0.03 18.29 15.08
N ILE A 250 0.61 17.25 14.55
CA ILE A 250 1.29 17.34 13.25
C ILE A 250 0.31 17.26 12.08
N LEU A 251 -0.72 16.41 12.13
CA LEU A 251 -1.65 16.31 11.00
C LEU A 251 -2.43 17.61 10.84
N GLU A 252 -2.85 18.24 11.93
CA GLU A 252 -3.51 19.56 11.89
C GLU A 252 -2.61 20.60 11.19
N LYS A 253 -1.29 20.56 11.45
CA LYS A 253 -0.28 21.37 10.75
C LYS A 253 -0.11 20.93 9.30
N MET A 254 -0.01 19.64 9.01
CA MET A 254 0.14 19.10 7.65
C MET A 254 -1.08 19.41 6.78
N VAL A 255 -2.30 19.38 7.31
CA VAL A 255 -3.53 19.75 6.57
C VAL A 255 -3.51 21.23 6.19
N LYS A 256 -3.07 22.12 7.10
CA LYS A 256 -2.89 23.55 6.81
C LYS A 256 -1.80 23.77 5.76
N LEU A 257 -0.60 23.22 5.97
CA LEU A 257 0.53 23.32 5.04
C LEU A 257 0.23 22.70 3.67
N ARG A 258 -0.54 21.60 3.61
CA ARG A 258 -1.03 20.97 2.37
C ARG A 258 -2.02 21.89 1.64
N PHE A 259 -2.93 22.53 2.36
CA PHE A 259 -3.87 23.50 1.78
C PHE A 259 -3.15 24.76 1.26
N GLU A 260 -2.21 25.31 2.04
CA GLU A 260 -1.35 26.43 1.64
C GLU A 260 -0.53 26.09 0.38
N LEU A 261 0.11 24.91 0.35
CA LEU A 261 0.85 24.40 -0.80
C LEU A 261 -0.06 24.26 -2.04
N ALA A 262 -1.26 23.70 -1.88
CA ALA A 262 -2.22 23.56 -2.98
C ALA A 262 -2.64 24.92 -3.54
N LYS A 263 -2.96 25.90 -2.68
CA LYS A 263 -3.28 27.28 -3.11
C LYS A 263 -2.11 27.97 -3.80
N LEU A 264 -0.89 27.74 -3.33
CA LEU A 264 0.33 28.32 -3.91
C LEU A 264 0.64 27.75 -5.30
N LEU A 265 0.37 26.46 -5.51
CA LEU A 265 0.43 25.75 -6.79
C LEU A 265 -0.78 26.01 -7.72
N GLY A 266 -1.83 26.69 -7.24
CA GLY A 266 -2.99 27.11 -8.03
C GLY A 266 -4.25 26.23 -7.95
N TYR A 267 -4.26 25.20 -7.09
CA TYR A 267 -5.37 24.26 -6.93
C TYR A 267 -6.38 24.72 -5.87
N GLU A 268 -7.65 24.29 -5.98
CA GLU A 268 -8.67 24.69 -4.99
C GLU A 268 -8.47 23.98 -3.64
N THR A 269 -8.21 22.68 -3.64
CA THR A 269 -7.90 21.89 -2.44
C THR A 269 -6.66 21.04 -2.68
N TYR A 270 -6.06 20.52 -1.60
CA TYR A 270 -4.98 19.54 -1.74
C TYR A 270 -5.48 18.21 -2.32
N SER A 271 -6.76 17.88 -2.15
CA SER A 271 -7.35 16.73 -2.83
C SER A 271 -7.41 16.94 -4.34
N GLU A 272 -7.81 18.12 -4.84
CA GLU A 272 -7.74 18.42 -6.28
C GLU A 272 -6.30 18.32 -6.81
N PHE A 273 -5.33 18.87 -6.07
CA PHE A 273 -3.91 18.73 -6.41
C PHE A 273 -3.46 17.26 -6.51
N ILE A 274 -3.84 16.39 -5.58
CA ILE A 274 -3.47 14.97 -5.64
C ILE A 274 -4.25 14.23 -6.74
N LEU A 275 -5.55 14.52 -6.91
CA LEU A 275 -6.46 13.73 -7.73
C LEU A 275 -6.29 13.94 -9.23
N GLU A 276 -5.76 15.08 -9.68
CA GLU A 276 -5.48 15.37 -11.10
C GLU A 276 -4.73 14.23 -11.81
N ASP A 277 -3.73 13.63 -11.15
CA ASP A 277 -2.92 12.52 -11.67
C ASP A 277 -3.45 11.12 -11.28
N ARG A 278 -4.59 11.05 -10.58
CA ARG A 278 -5.25 9.81 -10.19
C ARG A 278 -6.45 9.51 -11.10
N LEU A 279 -6.96 8.28 -11.03
CA LEU A 279 -8.01 7.80 -11.92
C LEU A 279 -9.35 8.57 -11.78
N ALA A 280 -9.69 9.03 -10.57
CA ALA A 280 -10.90 9.84 -10.35
C ALA A 280 -10.78 11.30 -10.83
N LYS A 281 -9.57 11.78 -11.16
CA LYS A 281 -9.22 13.13 -11.67
C LYS A 281 -9.56 14.34 -10.78
N ASN A 282 -10.56 14.29 -9.90
CA ASN A 282 -11.06 15.41 -9.08
C ASN A 282 -11.81 14.96 -7.81
N GLN A 283 -12.03 15.85 -6.85
CA GLN A 283 -12.68 15.55 -5.57
C GLN A 283 -14.17 15.19 -5.71
N LYS A 284 -14.90 15.80 -6.67
CA LYS A 284 -16.33 15.53 -6.88
C LYS A 284 -16.56 14.08 -7.28
N THR A 285 -15.79 13.54 -8.21
CA THR A 285 -15.89 12.13 -8.65
C THR A 285 -15.63 11.14 -7.51
N VAL A 286 -14.76 11.47 -6.55
CA VAL A 286 -14.54 10.64 -5.35
C VAL A 286 -15.73 10.70 -4.40
N LEU A 287 -16.29 11.90 -4.14
CA LEU A 287 -17.43 12.06 -3.24
C LEU A 287 -18.72 11.45 -3.84
N ASP A 288 -19.01 11.72 -5.11
CA ASP A 288 -20.15 11.12 -5.83
C ASP A 288 -20.16 9.58 -5.71
N PHE A 289 -18.99 8.95 -5.82
CA PHE A 289 -18.82 7.50 -5.70
C PHE A 289 -19.07 7.00 -4.26
N LEU A 290 -18.52 7.68 -3.26
CA LEU A 290 -18.67 7.30 -1.85
C LEU A 290 -20.11 7.53 -1.36
N ASP A 291 -20.76 8.62 -1.78
CA ASP A 291 -22.14 8.95 -1.44
C ASP A 291 -23.13 7.96 -2.10
N ASP A 292 -22.94 7.63 -3.38
CA ASP A 292 -23.73 6.62 -4.09
C ASP A 292 -23.62 5.24 -3.43
N LEU A 293 -22.39 4.79 -3.13
CA LEU A 293 -22.15 3.52 -2.46
C LEU A 293 -22.75 3.49 -1.05
N THR A 294 -22.58 4.56 -0.27
CA THR A 294 -23.16 4.68 1.08
C THR A 294 -24.69 4.64 1.02
N SER A 295 -25.31 5.31 0.05
CA SER A 295 -26.77 5.32 -0.13
C SER A 295 -27.35 3.94 -0.44
N LYS A 296 -26.59 3.09 -1.16
CA LYS A 296 -26.98 1.72 -1.54
C LYS A 296 -26.75 0.71 -0.42
N LEU A 297 -25.66 0.85 0.34
CA LEU A 297 -25.30 -0.07 1.42
C LEU A 297 -26.05 0.22 2.74
N LYS A 298 -26.40 1.48 3.03
CA LYS A 298 -27.03 1.85 4.31
C LYS A 298 -28.30 1.05 4.66
N PRO A 299 -29.26 0.79 3.75
CA PRO A 299 -30.43 -0.04 4.05
C PRO A 299 -30.08 -1.51 4.38
N LEU A 300 -28.98 -2.03 3.82
CA LEU A 300 -28.45 -3.35 4.16
C LEU A 300 -27.77 -3.34 5.53
N GLY A 301 -26.89 -2.38 5.78
CA GLY A 301 -26.24 -2.20 7.09
C GLY A 301 -27.24 -2.01 8.23
N GLU A 302 -28.35 -1.31 8.01
CA GLU A 302 -29.44 -1.16 8.99
C GLU A 302 -30.15 -2.51 9.29
N LYS A 303 -30.39 -3.34 8.26
CA LYS A 303 -30.94 -4.72 8.39
C LYS A 303 -29.97 -5.65 9.13
N GLU A 304 -28.68 -5.58 8.80
CA GLU A 304 -27.63 -6.39 9.42
C GLU A 304 -27.41 -5.98 10.88
N LEU A 305 -27.39 -4.68 11.18
CA LEU A 305 -27.28 -4.17 12.55
C LEU A 305 -28.44 -4.63 13.44
N ILE A 306 -29.68 -4.68 12.92
CA ILE A 306 -30.83 -5.24 13.66
C ILE A 306 -30.60 -6.73 13.95
N SER A 307 -30.16 -7.50 12.96
CA SER A 307 -29.88 -8.94 13.09
C SER A 307 -28.76 -9.21 14.10
N LEU A 308 -27.69 -8.40 14.06
CA LEU A 308 -26.56 -8.46 14.98
C LEU A 308 -26.95 -8.01 16.40
N LYS A 309 -27.88 -7.05 16.55
CA LYS A 309 -28.45 -6.65 17.85
C LYS A 309 -29.27 -7.78 18.46
N GLU A 310 -30.05 -8.49 17.66
CA GLU A 310 -30.73 -9.70 18.14
C GLU A 310 -29.74 -10.80 18.54
N PHE A 311 -28.71 -11.04 17.74
CA PHE A 311 -27.68 -12.05 18.02
C PHE A 311 -26.92 -11.75 19.32
N LYS A 312 -26.41 -10.52 19.48
CA LYS A 312 -25.82 -10.01 20.72
C LYS A 312 -26.76 -10.22 21.92
N ASN A 313 -28.04 -9.89 21.78
CA ASN A 313 -29.01 -10.06 22.87
C ASN A 313 -29.47 -11.50 23.12
N LYS A 314 -29.23 -12.44 22.20
CA LYS A 314 -29.37 -13.90 22.44
C LYS A 314 -28.16 -14.42 23.23
N ASP A 315 -26.94 -14.06 22.84
CA ASP A 315 -25.70 -14.39 23.55
C ASP A 315 -25.70 -13.85 25.00
N LEU A 316 -25.94 -12.54 25.19
CA LEU A 316 -25.97 -11.91 26.52
C LEU A 316 -26.91 -12.65 27.47
N LYS A 317 -28.13 -13.00 27.02
CA LYS A 317 -29.08 -13.80 27.81
C LYS A 317 -28.55 -15.19 28.14
N SER A 318 -27.88 -15.86 27.19
CA SER A 318 -27.27 -17.18 27.44
C SER A 318 -26.17 -17.13 28.51
N ARG A 319 -25.45 -16.00 28.60
CA ARG A 319 -24.43 -15.72 29.61
C ARG A 319 -24.98 -15.06 30.89
N SER A 320 -26.31 -14.98 31.04
CA SER A 320 -27.02 -14.33 32.16
C SER A 320 -26.68 -12.84 32.35
N LEU A 321 -26.29 -12.15 31.27
CA LEU A 321 -25.99 -10.72 31.22
C LEU A 321 -27.24 -9.92 30.78
N PRO A 322 -27.35 -8.63 31.18
CA PRO A 322 -28.43 -7.76 30.73
C PRO A 322 -28.35 -7.50 29.21
N THR A 323 -29.51 -7.32 28.58
CA THR A 323 -29.63 -6.90 27.18
C THR A 323 -29.16 -5.46 26.97
N GLN A 324 -28.72 -5.14 25.76
CA GLN A 324 -28.26 -3.81 25.36
C GLN A 324 -28.84 -3.44 23.98
N ASP A 325 -29.32 -2.21 23.82
CA ASP A 325 -29.90 -1.71 22.56
C ASP A 325 -28.83 -1.21 21.57
N GLU A 326 -27.58 -1.08 22.03
CA GLU A 326 -26.41 -0.66 21.25
C GLU A 326 -25.51 -1.86 20.91
N ILE A 327 -24.80 -1.77 19.78
CA ILE A 327 -23.57 -2.53 19.54
C ILE A 327 -22.45 -1.50 19.50
N PHE A 328 -21.39 -1.74 20.26
CA PHE A 328 -20.28 -0.82 20.34
C PHE A 328 -19.17 -1.16 19.34
N ALA A 329 -18.31 -0.20 19.01
CA ALA A 329 -17.18 -0.44 18.11
C ALA A 329 -16.20 -1.55 18.60
N TRP A 330 -16.12 -1.78 19.92
CA TRP A 330 -15.38 -2.88 20.56
C TRP A 330 -16.15 -4.21 20.66
N ASP A 331 -17.36 -4.27 20.11
CA ASP A 331 -18.18 -5.49 20.06
C ASP A 331 -18.11 -6.20 18.71
N SER A 332 -17.81 -5.50 17.60
CA SER A 332 -17.83 -6.10 16.24
C SER A 332 -16.95 -7.34 16.16
N ASN A 333 -15.63 -7.21 16.37
CA ASN A 333 -14.68 -8.33 16.25
C ASN A 333 -15.09 -9.59 17.04
N PHE A 334 -15.76 -9.42 18.18
CA PHE A 334 -16.28 -10.50 19.01
C PHE A 334 -17.55 -11.13 18.42
N TYR A 335 -18.55 -10.33 18.04
CA TYR A 335 -19.79 -10.87 17.46
C TYR A 335 -19.65 -11.31 16.01
N ASP A 336 -18.76 -10.72 15.23
CA ASP A 336 -18.40 -11.16 13.87
C ASP A 336 -17.79 -12.56 13.94
N ASN A 337 -16.82 -12.79 14.85
CA ASN A 337 -16.24 -14.10 15.10
C ASN A 337 -17.29 -15.09 15.66
N LEU A 338 -18.09 -14.67 16.65
CA LEU A 338 -19.11 -15.54 17.25
C LEU A 338 -20.23 -15.91 16.26
N LEU A 339 -20.60 -15.02 15.33
CA LEU A 339 -21.57 -15.29 14.26
C LEU A 339 -21.02 -16.33 13.28
N LEU A 340 -19.76 -16.18 12.88
CA LEU A 340 -19.04 -17.15 12.06
C LEU A 340 -18.97 -18.53 12.74
N GLU A 341 -18.65 -18.60 14.02
CA GLU A 341 -18.63 -19.86 14.78
C GLU A 341 -20.01 -20.52 14.94
N LYS A 342 -21.08 -19.73 15.15
CA LYS A 342 -22.39 -20.25 15.61
C LYS A 342 -23.39 -20.48 14.48
N GLU A 343 -23.51 -19.54 13.55
CA GLU A 343 -24.47 -19.64 12.45
C GLU A 343 -23.82 -20.27 11.21
N TYR A 344 -22.58 -19.88 10.87
CA TYR A 344 -21.85 -20.38 9.69
C TYR A 344 -20.96 -21.60 9.97
N GLN A 345 -20.72 -21.94 11.24
CA GLN A 345 -19.85 -23.06 11.68
C GLN A 345 -18.40 -22.96 11.15
N VAL A 346 -17.94 -21.74 10.92
CA VAL A 346 -16.58 -21.42 10.45
C VAL A 346 -15.62 -21.34 11.64
N ASP A 347 -14.58 -22.17 11.60
CA ASP A 347 -13.51 -22.23 12.60
C ASP A 347 -12.18 -21.88 11.91
N HIS A 348 -11.77 -20.62 12.02
CA HIS A 348 -10.55 -20.15 11.35
C HIS A 348 -9.27 -20.84 11.84
N GLN A 349 -9.23 -21.31 13.09
CA GLN A 349 -8.07 -22.03 13.63
C GLN A 349 -7.94 -23.39 12.93
N LYS A 350 -9.02 -24.18 12.88
CA LYS A 350 -9.05 -25.47 12.15
C LYS A 350 -8.84 -25.28 10.65
N ILE A 351 -9.40 -24.22 10.05
CA ILE A 351 -9.20 -23.94 8.62
C ILE A 351 -7.72 -23.67 8.33
N SER A 352 -7.00 -22.97 9.22
CA SER A 352 -5.56 -22.69 9.02
C SER A 352 -4.69 -23.96 8.93
N GLU A 353 -5.10 -25.06 9.58
CA GLU A 353 -4.41 -26.37 9.51
C GLU A 353 -4.37 -26.93 8.07
N TYR A 354 -5.31 -26.53 7.19
CA TYR A 354 -5.38 -26.94 5.79
C TYR A 354 -4.53 -26.08 4.84
N PHE A 355 -3.94 -24.97 5.32
CA PHE A 355 -3.15 -24.03 4.52
C PHE A 355 -1.66 -23.92 4.94
N PRO A 356 -0.93 -25.03 5.10
CA PRO A 356 0.48 -24.99 5.50
C PRO A 356 1.33 -24.25 4.44
N MET A 357 2.06 -23.23 4.90
CA MET A 357 2.71 -22.18 4.09
C MET A 357 3.27 -22.65 2.74
N ASN A 358 4.16 -23.64 2.72
CA ASN A 358 4.80 -24.13 1.49
C ASN A 358 3.78 -24.70 0.49
N SER A 359 2.78 -25.46 0.94
CA SER A 359 1.73 -25.98 0.05
C SER A 359 0.82 -24.86 -0.45
N THR A 360 0.56 -23.84 0.36
CA THR A 360 -0.23 -22.67 -0.04
C THR A 360 0.51 -21.88 -1.14
N ILE A 361 1.81 -21.67 -0.99
CA ILE A 361 2.69 -21.06 -2.00
C ILE A 361 2.69 -21.86 -3.29
N ASP A 362 2.99 -23.16 -3.25
CA ASP A 362 3.09 -24.01 -4.44
C ASP A 362 1.77 -24.06 -5.23
N LYS A 363 0.61 -24.01 -4.54
CA LYS A 363 -0.71 -23.95 -5.18
C LYS A 363 -1.06 -22.57 -5.72
N MET A 364 -0.74 -21.51 -5.00
CA MET A 364 -0.91 -20.13 -5.46
C MET A 364 -0.07 -19.85 -6.71
N LEU A 365 1.20 -20.24 -6.73
CA LEU A 365 2.05 -20.13 -7.91
C LEU A 365 1.49 -20.95 -9.07
N GLY A 366 1.09 -22.21 -8.82
CA GLY A 366 0.48 -23.09 -9.83
C GLY A 366 -0.81 -22.55 -10.46
N PHE A 367 -1.58 -21.72 -9.75
CA PHE A 367 -2.73 -20.98 -10.30
C PHE A 367 -2.26 -19.96 -11.35
N TYR A 368 -1.29 -19.11 -11.01
CA TYR A 368 -0.73 -18.12 -11.95
C TYR A 368 -0.01 -18.75 -13.14
N GLU A 369 0.70 -19.88 -12.95
CA GLU A 369 1.31 -20.66 -14.04
C GLU A 369 0.28 -21.15 -15.07
N HIS A 370 -0.90 -21.54 -14.60
CA HIS A 370 -1.99 -21.94 -15.47
C HIS A 370 -2.56 -20.72 -16.21
N LEU A 371 -2.94 -19.69 -15.45
CA LEU A 371 -3.72 -18.55 -15.93
C LEU A 371 -2.95 -17.65 -16.91
N PHE A 372 -1.67 -17.35 -16.63
CA PHE A 372 -0.86 -16.41 -17.43
C PHE A 372 0.12 -17.10 -18.39
N ASP A 373 0.07 -18.44 -18.47
CA ASP A 373 1.04 -19.29 -19.18
C ASP A 373 2.50 -18.95 -18.85
N ILE A 374 2.79 -18.91 -17.55
CA ILE A 374 4.12 -18.68 -16.98
C ILE A 374 4.64 -19.93 -16.24
N LYS A 375 5.92 -19.94 -15.89
CA LYS A 375 6.51 -20.93 -14.96
C LYS A 375 7.38 -20.23 -13.93
N PHE A 376 7.14 -20.52 -12.65
CA PHE A 376 8.05 -20.24 -11.55
C PHE A 376 9.02 -21.42 -11.39
N VAL A 377 10.31 -21.12 -11.48
CA VAL A 377 11.40 -22.10 -11.37
C VAL A 377 12.16 -21.79 -10.09
N LYS A 378 11.81 -22.50 -9.01
CA LYS A 378 12.46 -22.38 -7.70
C LYS A 378 13.94 -22.73 -7.83
N VAL A 379 14.83 -21.84 -7.39
CA VAL A 379 16.28 -22.08 -7.41
C VAL A 379 16.75 -22.43 -6.00
N GLU A 380 16.75 -23.74 -5.70
CA GLU A 380 17.24 -24.26 -4.42
C GLU A 380 18.75 -24.07 -4.24
N ASN A 381 19.18 -23.86 -3.00
CA ASN A 381 20.57 -23.58 -2.64
C ASN A 381 21.15 -22.41 -3.46
N SER A 382 20.41 -21.30 -3.49
CA SER A 382 20.91 -20.01 -3.97
C SER A 382 22.25 -19.68 -3.32
N ASP A 383 23.21 -19.26 -4.14
CA ASP A 383 24.43 -18.62 -3.65
C ASP A 383 24.05 -17.52 -2.63
N PRO A 384 24.60 -17.52 -1.41
CA PRO A 384 24.37 -16.46 -0.42
C PRO A 384 24.72 -15.05 -0.92
N SER A 385 25.49 -14.93 -2.00
CA SER A 385 25.66 -13.65 -2.71
C SER A 385 24.37 -13.12 -3.36
N THR A 386 23.32 -13.93 -3.48
CA THR A 386 22.11 -13.66 -4.28
C THR A 386 20.78 -13.68 -3.51
N VAL A 387 20.84 -13.77 -2.18
CA VAL A 387 19.72 -13.52 -1.24
C VAL A 387 20.23 -12.75 -0.01
N TRP A 388 19.38 -12.00 0.67
CA TRP A 388 19.73 -11.21 1.86
C TRP A 388 19.53 -11.95 3.20
N HIS A 389 18.77 -13.05 3.21
CA HIS A 389 18.54 -13.94 4.36
C HIS A 389 18.38 -15.39 3.88
N GLU A 390 18.60 -16.38 4.75
CA GLU A 390 18.59 -17.79 4.36
C GLU A 390 17.19 -18.36 4.07
N ASP A 391 16.14 -17.76 4.66
CA ASP A 391 14.73 -18.15 4.42
C ASP A 391 14.16 -17.65 3.07
N VAL A 392 14.89 -16.81 2.32
CA VAL A 392 14.36 -16.13 1.12
C VAL A 392 14.22 -17.11 -0.04
N ILE A 393 12.99 -17.33 -0.48
CA ILE A 393 12.71 -18.26 -1.59
C ILE A 393 12.75 -17.50 -2.92
N ARG A 394 13.74 -17.80 -3.77
CA ARG A 394 13.88 -17.21 -5.11
C ARG A 394 13.34 -18.12 -6.22
N PHE A 395 12.59 -17.54 -7.14
CA PHE A 395 12.13 -18.17 -8.39
C PHE A 395 12.56 -17.34 -9.61
N ALA A 396 13.05 -18.01 -10.65
CA ALA A 396 13.11 -17.43 -11.99
C ALA A 396 11.73 -17.58 -12.64
N VAL A 397 11.27 -16.55 -13.38
CA VAL A 397 9.96 -16.54 -14.03
C VAL A 397 10.12 -16.58 -15.55
N TYR A 398 9.46 -17.54 -16.18
CA TYR A 398 9.41 -17.69 -17.63
C TYR A 398 7.98 -17.50 -18.14
N GLN A 399 7.82 -17.00 -19.37
CA GLN A 399 6.54 -16.80 -20.06
C GLN A 399 6.45 -17.66 -21.33
N ASN A 400 5.21 -17.85 -21.82
CA ASN A 400 4.87 -18.52 -23.07
C ASN A 400 5.29 -20.00 -23.07
N ILE A 401 5.03 -20.69 -21.95
CA ILE A 401 5.39 -22.09 -21.72
C ILE A 401 4.69 -23.05 -22.69
N LYS A 402 3.48 -22.68 -23.15
CA LYS A 402 2.64 -23.42 -24.11
C LYS A 402 2.25 -22.55 -25.31
N TYR A 403 2.10 -21.24 -25.13
CA TYR A 403 1.50 -20.30 -26.08
C TYR A 403 2.46 -19.17 -26.48
N GLY A 404 3.47 -19.48 -27.30
CA GLY A 404 4.41 -18.52 -27.89
C GLY A 404 5.84 -19.04 -27.93
N GLU A 405 6.80 -18.12 -27.94
CA GLU A 405 8.24 -18.42 -27.78
C GLU A 405 8.65 -18.21 -26.32
N LEU A 406 9.35 -19.20 -25.75
CA LEU A 406 9.76 -19.22 -24.35
C LEU A 406 10.67 -18.03 -24.01
N GLU A 407 10.20 -17.20 -23.08
CA GLU A 407 10.85 -15.94 -22.70
C GLU A 407 11.18 -15.94 -21.20
N PHE A 408 12.34 -15.39 -20.80
CA PHE A 408 12.64 -15.11 -19.40
C PHE A 408 12.18 -13.69 -19.07
N ILE A 409 11.30 -13.55 -18.08
CA ILE A 409 10.65 -12.27 -17.76
C ILE A 409 11.04 -11.68 -16.40
N GLY A 410 11.86 -12.38 -15.61
CA GLY A 410 12.46 -11.81 -14.40
C GLY A 410 12.63 -12.76 -13.22
N TRP A 411 13.00 -12.19 -12.07
CA TRP A 411 13.13 -12.88 -10.80
C TRP A 411 12.05 -12.43 -9.83
N ILE A 412 11.57 -13.35 -8.99
CA ILE A 412 10.73 -13.02 -7.82
C ILE A 412 11.33 -13.67 -6.58
N LEU A 413 11.35 -12.93 -5.47
CA LEU A 413 11.92 -13.35 -4.19
C LEU A 413 10.86 -13.19 -3.11
N PHE A 414 10.63 -14.24 -2.33
CA PHE A 414 9.68 -14.28 -1.23
C PHE A 414 10.43 -14.28 0.11
N ASP A 415 10.29 -13.21 0.89
CA ASP A 415 10.62 -13.16 2.31
C ASP A 415 9.30 -13.08 3.08
N LEU A 416 8.93 -14.17 3.76
CA LEU A 416 7.58 -14.38 4.31
C LEU A 416 7.55 -14.38 5.83
N HIS A 417 8.70 -14.15 6.46
CA HIS A 417 8.83 -14.11 7.91
C HIS A 417 8.76 -12.66 8.40
N PRO A 418 7.73 -12.28 9.19
CA PRO A 418 7.47 -10.89 9.51
C PRO A 418 8.58 -10.27 10.36
N ARG A 419 8.86 -8.99 10.09
CA ARG A 419 9.79 -8.12 10.84
C ARG A 419 9.06 -6.81 11.13
N GLU A 420 9.34 -6.17 12.26
CA GLU A 420 8.53 -5.04 12.74
C GLU A 420 8.92 -3.69 12.13
N GLU A 421 7.93 -2.89 11.71
CA GLU A 421 7.46 -1.67 12.39
C GLU A 421 6.26 -1.05 11.64
N LYS A 422 5.57 -0.02 12.17
CA LYS A 422 4.34 0.51 11.52
C LYS A 422 3.92 1.94 11.93
N ILE A 423 3.29 2.61 10.96
CA ILE A 423 2.72 3.99 10.91
C ILE A 423 1.19 4.00 11.15
N GLU A 424 0.44 5.05 11.55
CA GLU A 424 0.59 6.53 11.64
C GLU A 424 -0.15 7.08 12.89
N GLN A 425 -0.68 8.29 13.17
CA GLN A 425 -1.03 9.57 12.50
C GLN A 425 -1.37 10.62 13.59
N LEU A 426 -1.79 11.84 13.26
CA LEU A 426 -2.12 12.93 14.21
C LEU A 426 -3.52 13.59 13.96
N ASP A 427 -3.97 14.59 14.74
CA ASP A 427 -5.41 14.89 15.07
C ASP A 427 -6.46 15.07 13.94
N MET A 428 -7.63 14.38 14.08
CA MET A 428 -8.92 14.61 13.40
C MET A 428 -10.16 14.24 14.28
N THR A 429 -10.17 14.58 15.57
CA THR A 429 -10.97 13.83 16.57
C THR A 429 -12.49 13.70 16.38
N SER A 430 -13.29 14.75 16.11
CA SER A 430 -14.74 14.52 15.96
C SER A 430 -15.04 13.72 14.70
N LEU A 431 -14.56 14.18 13.54
CA LEU A 431 -14.78 13.62 12.20
C LEU A 431 -14.57 12.09 12.14
N TRP A 432 -13.56 11.57 12.84
CA TRP A 432 -13.29 10.13 12.92
C TRP A 432 -14.36 9.34 13.68
N ASN A 433 -14.89 9.87 14.78
CA ASN A 433 -15.94 9.20 15.55
C ASN A 433 -17.30 9.41 14.87
N ASP A 434 -17.59 10.65 14.44
CA ASP A 434 -18.82 11.06 13.75
C ASP A 434 -19.09 10.17 12.51
N LEU A 435 -18.13 10.09 11.58
CA LEU A 435 -18.27 9.27 10.36
C LEU A 435 -18.37 7.77 10.65
N ARG A 436 -17.79 7.27 11.75
CA ARG A 436 -17.86 5.85 12.10
C ARG A 436 -19.20 5.48 12.72
N GLU A 437 -19.85 6.37 13.47
CA GLU A 437 -21.22 6.15 13.93
C GLU A 437 -22.22 6.32 12.77
N GLU A 438 -22.02 7.27 11.85
CA GLU A 438 -22.93 7.52 10.72
C GLU A 438 -22.86 6.45 9.61
N ILE A 439 -21.66 5.97 9.26
CA ILE A 439 -21.43 5.06 8.12
C ILE A 439 -21.34 3.61 8.57
N ALA A 440 -20.60 3.30 9.64
CA ALA A 440 -20.44 1.93 10.13
C ALA A 440 -21.50 1.52 11.17
N LEU A 441 -22.38 2.44 11.59
CA LEU A 441 -23.56 2.20 12.44
C LEU A 441 -23.29 1.59 13.83
N PHE A 442 -22.02 1.50 14.24
CA PHE A 442 -21.59 1.08 15.57
C PHE A 442 -21.38 2.29 16.48
N SER A 443 -21.98 2.26 17.66
CA SER A 443 -21.83 3.32 18.67
C SER A 443 -20.43 3.28 19.29
N ASN A 444 -19.82 4.42 19.62
CA ASN A 444 -18.67 4.46 20.53
C ASN A 444 -19.12 4.62 22.00
N GLY A 445 -20.42 4.63 22.29
CA GLY A 445 -20.96 4.76 23.65
C GLY A 445 -20.61 6.10 24.31
N GLY A 446 -20.47 7.16 23.51
CA GLY A 446 -19.95 8.46 23.94
C GLY A 446 -18.44 8.49 24.23
N VAL A 447 -17.69 7.40 23.99
CA VAL A 447 -16.24 7.37 24.14
C VAL A 447 -15.57 7.98 22.91
N THR A 448 -15.16 9.24 23.02
CA THR A 448 -14.36 9.90 21.98
C THR A 448 -12.98 9.25 21.86
N THR A 449 -12.62 8.77 20.67
CA THR A 449 -11.32 8.11 20.41
C THR A 449 -10.47 8.86 19.39
N LYS A 450 -9.14 8.74 19.51
CA LYS A 450 -8.19 9.30 18.55
C LYS A 450 -7.81 8.35 17.41
N GLY A 451 -8.67 7.39 17.03
CA GLY A 451 -8.26 6.23 16.24
C GLY A 451 -7.64 6.50 14.86
N TYR A 452 -7.95 7.65 14.25
CA TYR A 452 -7.25 8.17 13.07
C TYR A 452 -5.73 8.25 13.31
N ALA A 453 -5.26 8.47 14.55
CA ALA A 453 -3.87 8.49 15.00
C ALA A 453 -3.20 7.09 15.02
N SER A 454 -3.56 6.24 14.05
CA SER A 454 -2.99 4.92 13.79
C SER A 454 -2.99 4.55 12.29
N PHE A 455 -3.46 5.45 11.42
CA PHE A 455 -4.05 5.13 10.12
C PHE A 455 -3.10 5.27 8.92
N GLY A 456 -2.01 4.48 8.93
CA GLY A 456 -1.15 3.98 7.81
C GLY A 456 -0.76 4.85 6.59
N HIS A 457 -1.74 5.55 6.01
CA HIS A 457 -1.82 5.97 4.64
C HIS A 457 -1.82 7.50 4.43
N ILE A 458 -2.18 8.33 5.42
CA ILE A 458 -2.48 9.77 5.20
C ILE A 458 -1.29 10.72 5.46
N ALA A 459 -0.13 10.22 5.90
CA ALA A 459 1.20 10.74 5.55
C ALA A 459 2.05 9.78 4.70
N GLY A 460 1.81 8.47 4.76
CA GLY A 460 2.51 7.42 4.02
C GLY A 460 2.21 7.37 2.51
N GLY A 461 2.08 8.52 1.84
CA GLY A 461 1.93 8.63 0.39
C GLY A 461 0.50 8.47 -0.17
N TYR A 462 -0.43 7.92 0.62
CA TYR A 462 -1.83 7.68 0.22
C TYR A 462 -2.81 8.79 0.66
N GLN A 463 -2.31 9.95 1.11
CA GLN A 463 -3.14 11.14 1.36
C GLN A 463 -4.04 11.48 0.16
N SER A 464 -5.33 11.71 0.41
CA SER A 464 -6.39 11.87 -0.60
C SER A 464 -6.51 10.71 -1.62
N GLY A 465 -5.90 9.56 -1.36
CA GLY A 465 -5.89 8.37 -2.24
C GLY A 465 -6.57 7.12 -1.68
N TYR A 466 -6.95 7.09 -0.39
CA TYR A 466 -7.43 5.87 0.27
C TYR A 466 -8.74 5.28 -0.30
N TYR A 467 -9.61 6.11 -0.91
CA TYR A 467 -10.77 5.63 -1.67
C TYR A 467 -10.39 4.65 -2.80
N GLY A 468 -9.13 4.72 -3.27
CA GLY A 468 -8.56 3.90 -4.33
C GLY A 468 -8.66 2.39 -4.10
N TYR A 469 -8.74 1.92 -2.85
CA TYR A 469 -8.99 0.50 -2.56
C TYR A 469 -10.36 0.07 -3.11
N LEU A 470 -11.45 0.69 -2.66
CA LEU A 470 -12.81 0.43 -3.16
C LEU A 470 -12.94 0.74 -4.66
N PHE A 471 -12.32 1.84 -5.11
CA PHE A 471 -12.34 2.24 -6.52
C PHE A 471 -11.61 1.24 -7.44
N SER A 472 -10.57 0.56 -6.94
CA SER A 472 -9.91 -0.53 -7.66
C SER A 472 -10.73 -1.83 -7.61
N GLN A 473 -11.40 -2.10 -6.49
CA GLN A 473 -12.27 -3.28 -6.33
C GLN A 473 -13.46 -3.23 -7.29
N VAL A 474 -14.03 -2.05 -7.57
CA VAL A 474 -15.02 -1.84 -8.63
C VAL A 474 -14.57 -2.48 -9.95
N TYR A 475 -13.36 -2.17 -10.40
CA TYR A 475 -12.82 -2.67 -11.67
C TYR A 475 -12.35 -4.12 -11.58
N ALA A 476 -11.79 -4.55 -10.44
CA ALA A 476 -11.45 -5.96 -10.22
C ALA A 476 -12.70 -6.86 -10.31
N ASN A 477 -13.82 -6.41 -9.75
CA ASN A 477 -15.11 -7.09 -9.82
C ASN A 477 -15.67 -7.07 -11.24
N ASP A 478 -15.63 -5.93 -11.95
CA ASP A 478 -16.10 -5.87 -13.34
C ASP A 478 -15.29 -6.81 -14.27
N ILE A 479 -13.97 -6.89 -14.08
CA ILE A 479 -13.09 -7.87 -14.75
C ILE A 479 -13.49 -9.30 -14.37
N TYR A 480 -13.57 -9.63 -13.08
CA TYR A 480 -13.85 -11.00 -12.62
C TYR A 480 -15.23 -11.49 -13.07
N TYR A 481 -16.27 -10.68 -12.90
CA TYR A 481 -17.65 -11.06 -13.21
C TYR A 481 -17.91 -11.21 -14.72
N ASN A 482 -17.17 -10.50 -15.58
CA ASN A 482 -17.36 -10.55 -17.04
C ASN A 482 -16.38 -11.50 -17.76
N LEU A 483 -15.22 -11.84 -17.17
CA LEU A 483 -14.18 -12.67 -17.82
C LEU A 483 -13.86 -13.99 -17.09
N PHE A 484 -14.14 -14.11 -15.79
CA PHE A 484 -13.65 -15.23 -14.97
C PHE A 484 -14.71 -15.92 -14.09
N LYS A 485 -15.91 -15.35 -13.93
CA LYS A 485 -17.00 -15.95 -13.10
C LYS A 485 -17.52 -17.29 -13.64
N GLU A 486 -17.49 -17.51 -14.95
CA GLU A 486 -17.89 -18.80 -15.56
C GLU A 486 -16.76 -19.85 -15.50
N ASP A 487 -15.50 -19.43 -15.66
CA ASP A 487 -14.31 -20.26 -15.50
C ASP A 487 -13.14 -19.43 -14.95
N PRO A 488 -12.86 -19.51 -13.63
CA PRO A 488 -11.75 -18.78 -13.01
C PRO A 488 -10.36 -19.22 -13.46
N MET A 489 -10.26 -20.32 -14.21
CA MET A 489 -9.00 -20.85 -14.76
C MET A 489 -8.82 -20.54 -16.25
N ASN A 490 -9.72 -19.75 -16.87
CA ASN A 490 -9.71 -19.50 -18.31
C ASN A 490 -8.39 -18.85 -18.79
N VAL A 491 -7.54 -19.65 -19.42
CA VAL A 491 -6.19 -19.25 -19.88
C VAL A 491 -6.23 -18.21 -21.01
N GLU A 492 -7.27 -18.20 -21.84
CA GLU A 492 -7.40 -17.21 -22.92
C GLU A 492 -7.66 -15.81 -22.34
N ASN A 493 -8.59 -15.71 -21.39
CA ASN A 493 -8.85 -14.48 -20.65
C ASN A 493 -7.68 -14.10 -19.73
N GLY A 494 -6.97 -15.08 -19.15
CA GLY A 494 -5.76 -14.87 -18.37
C GLY A 494 -4.60 -14.27 -19.18
N ILE A 495 -4.31 -14.84 -20.35
CA ILE A 495 -3.33 -14.29 -21.31
C ILE A 495 -3.77 -12.90 -21.80
N ARG A 496 -5.06 -12.70 -22.11
CA ARG A 496 -5.58 -11.37 -22.51
C ARG A 496 -5.41 -10.33 -21.41
N TYR A 497 -5.67 -10.68 -20.15
CA TYR A 497 -5.42 -9.81 -18.99
C TYR A 497 -3.92 -9.50 -18.81
N ARG A 498 -3.06 -10.52 -18.91
CA ARG A 498 -1.60 -10.38 -18.87
C ARG A 498 -1.12 -9.39 -19.94
N ASP A 499 -1.54 -9.57 -21.18
CA ASP A 499 -1.00 -8.81 -22.32
C ASP A 499 -1.62 -7.42 -22.50
N LEU A 500 -2.86 -7.19 -22.03
CA LEU A 500 -3.49 -5.86 -22.05
C LEU A 500 -3.21 -5.04 -20.79
N VAL A 501 -3.25 -5.64 -19.59
CA VAL A 501 -3.14 -4.91 -18.31
C VAL A 501 -1.72 -4.95 -17.76
N LEU A 502 -1.17 -6.14 -17.54
CA LEU A 502 0.10 -6.28 -16.82
C LEU A 502 1.29 -5.83 -17.67
N LYS A 503 1.34 -6.27 -18.94
CA LYS A 503 2.45 -6.01 -19.86
C LYS A 503 2.63 -4.53 -20.22
N LYS A 504 1.57 -3.72 -20.15
CA LYS A 504 1.63 -2.28 -20.45
C LYS A 504 2.10 -1.43 -19.27
N GLY A 505 1.97 -1.92 -18.03
CA GLY A 505 2.36 -1.18 -16.83
C GLY A 505 1.71 0.22 -16.77
N GLY A 506 2.54 1.26 -16.88
CA GLY A 506 2.10 2.67 -16.86
C GLY A 506 1.99 3.35 -18.24
N SER A 507 2.26 2.66 -19.36
CA SER A 507 2.48 3.28 -20.68
C SER A 507 1.21 3.78 -21.39
N GLU A 508 0.02 3.43 -20.90
CA GLU A 508 -1.28 3.87 -21.43
C GLU A 508 -2.18 4.43 -20.30
N GLU A 509 -3.30 5.08 -20.64
CA GLU A 509 -4.35 5.42 -19.67
C GLU A 509 -5.18 4.17 -19.33
N ILE A 510 -5.33 3.88 -18.05
CA ILE A 510 -5.96 2.63 -17.56
C ILE A 510 -7.43 2.48 -17.96
N LEU A 511 -8.18 3.56 -18.26
CA LEU A 511 -9.55 3.46 -18.76
C LEU A 511 -9.62 2.91 -20.19
N ASP A 512 -8.64 3.24 -21.03
CA ASP A 512 -8.57 2.73 -22.40
C ASP A 512 -8.19 1.24 -22.36
N VAL A 513 -7.20 0.88 -21.54
CA VAL A 513 -6.80 -0.51 -21.24
C VAL A 513 -7.97 -1.36 -20.72
N LEU A 514 -8.75 -0.84 -19.77
CA LEU A 514 -9.95 -1.52 -19.26
C LEU A 514 -11.04 -1.64 -20.35
N THR A 515 -11.17 -0.64 -21.23
CA THR A 515 -12.12 -0.67 -22.35
C THR A 515 -11.74 -1.72 -23.39
N ASP A 516 -10.46 -1.84 -23.74
CA ASP A 516 -9.92 -2.89 -24.63
C ASP A 516 -10.07 -4.29 -24.01
N LEU A 517 -9.92 -4.42 -22.69
CA LEU A 517 -10.09 -5.69 -21.97
C LEU A 517 -11.55 -6.13 -21.88
N LEU A 518 -12.48 -5.22 -21.60
CA LEU A 518 -13.91 -5.53 -21.41
C LEU A 518 -14.71 -5.47 -22.72
N GLY A 519 -14.19 -4.83 -23.77
CA GLY A 519 -14.94 -4.52 -25.01
C GLY A 519 -15.98 -3.41 -24.84
N ARG A 520 -15.98 -2.75 -23.68
CA ARG A 520 -16.87 -1.64 -23.28
C ARG A 520 -16.19 -0.83 -22.17
N PRO A 521 -16.60 0.42 -21.91
CA PRO A 521 -16.18 1.12 -20.70
C PRO A 521 -16.49 0.30 -19.43
N PRO A 522 -15.61 0.34 -18.41
CA PRO A 522 -15.85 -0.33 -17.13
C PRO A 522 -16.97 0.35 -16.34
N ASN A 523 -17.67 -0.40 -15.49
CA ASN A 523 -18.72 0.12 -14.61
C ASN A 523 -18.69 -0.52 -13.21
N SER A 524 -19.68 -0.21 -12.36
CA SER A 524 -19.79 -0.72 -10.98
C SER A 524 -20.90 -1.75 -10.78
N ASP A 525 -21.56 -2.23 -11.84
CA ASP A 525 -22.72 -3.12 -11.73
C ASP A 525 -22.35 -4.44 -11.03
N ALA A 526 -21.22 -5.05 -11.42
CA ALA A 526 -20.71 -6.28 -10.81
C ALA A 526 -20.33 -6.14 -9.33
N PHE A 527 -19.77 -4.98 -8.95
CA PHE A 527 -19.40 -4.66 -7.56
C PHE A 527 -20.63 -4.45 -6.68
N LEU A 528 -21.66 -3.79 -7.22
CA LEU A 528 -22.95 -3.64 -6.54
C LEU A 528 -23.75 -4.96 -6.51
N GLU A 529 -23.65 -5.81 -7.54
CA GLU A 529 -24.22 -7.17 -7.51
C GLU A 529 -23.59 -7.98 -6.38
N GLU A 530 -22.26 -8.05 -6.27
CA GLU A 530 -21.59 -8.81 -5.21
C GLU A 530 -22.01 -8.34 -3.81
N LEU A 531 -21.89 -7.03 -3.54
CA LEU A 531 -22.19 -6.45 -2.22
C LEU A 531 -23.65 -6.55 -1.79
N LEU A 532 -24.60 -6.62 -2.73
CA LEU A 532 -26.03 -6.71 -2.42
C LEU A 532 -26.53 -8.17 -2.43
N SER A 533 -25.98 -9.02 -3.30
CA SER A 533 -26.37 -10.44 -3.41
C SER A 533 -25.82 -11.32 -2.30
N SER A 534 -24.74 -10.92 -1.62
CA SER A 534 -24.22 -11.60 -0.42
C SER A 534 -25.15 -11.56 0.81
N SER A 535 -26.34 -10.97 0.68
CA SER A 535 -27.31 -10.74 1.77
C SER A 535 -28.70 -11.36 1.58
N ALA A 536 -28.86 -12.22 0.56
CA ALA A 536 -30.13 -12.76 0.06
C ALA A 536 -30.47 -14.17 0.57
#